data_AF-A0A3Q3EJQ0-F1
#
_entry.id   AF-A0A3Q3EJQ0-F1
#
_cell.length_a   1.000
_cell.length_b   1.000
_cell.length_c   1.000
_cell.angle_alpha   90.00
_cell.angle_beta   90.00
_cell.angle_gamma   90.00
#
_symmetry.space_group_name_H-M   'P 1'
#
loop_
_entity.id
_entity.type
_entity.pdbx_description
1 polymer ?
#
loop_
_entity_poly.entity_id
_entity_poly.type
_entity_poly.pdbx_seq_one_letter_code
_entity_poly.pdbx_strand_id
1 'polypeptide(L)'
;MCVCVCVCVCVCVCVCVCVCVCVCVCVCVCVCVCVCVCVCVCVCVCVSQILMDNRAHSGKVKISLMNKATIKECRDPNVKGHAENYAREFFDVVVAIVCLLSLLLCGRSIVRGVVLQNEYVQFFKHRLERGVSWGERMEFINGWYILLIVSDMFTIIGSFIKIGIESKNISSYDICGILLGTSTLLVWVGVIRYLSFFQKYNILIVTLRAAFPNVIRFSLCAAAIYLGYCFCGWIVLGPYHTKFRSLSMVSECLFSLINGDDMFVTFSEMEHSGTMVFIFSQVYLYSFSSLFIYMVLSLFIALITGAYDTIMAQSQEQVCVSDLHTFIAECKDTPSSGKFRGPDGSSCSFFFCCCD
;
A
#
# COMPACT_ATOMS: atom_id res chain seq x y z
N MET A 1 8.21 41.54 3.29
CA MET A 1 8.10 40.38 4.20
C MET A 1 7.20 40.80 5.35
N CYS A 2 5.95 40.33 5.38
CA CYS A 2 5.05 40.57 6.51
C CYS A 2 5.06 39.30 7.37
N VAL A 3 5.52 39.38 8.62
CA VAL A 3 5.48 38.25 9.56
C VAL A 3 4.22 38.40 10.40
N CYS A 4 3.24 37.53 10.17
CA CYS A 4 2.00 37.48 10.95
C CYS A 4 2.17 36.43 12.05
N VAL A 5 2.35 36.82 13.31
CA VAL A 5 2.33 35.85 14.41
C VAL A 5 0.88 35.63 14.83
N CYS A 6 0.30 34.49 14.47
CA CYS A 6 -0.98 34.05 15.04
C CYS A 6 -0.70 33.11 16.22
N VAL A 7 -1.30 33.40 17.38
CA VAL A 7 -1.26 32.51 18.55
C VAL A 7 -2.58 31.75 18.57
N CYS A 8 -2.53 30.44 18.34
CA CYS A 8 -3.70 29.56 18.38
C CYS A 8 -3.78 28.91 19.76
N VAL A 9 -4.77 29.28 20.59
CA VAL A 9 -5.02 28.54 21.85
C VAL A 9 -5.96 27.37 21.55
N CYS A 10 -5.41 26.16 21.59
CA CYS A 10 -6.11 24.92 21.31
C CYS A 10 -6.77 24.40 22.61
N VAL A 11 -8.11 24.50 22.78
CA VAL A 11 -8.82 23.85 23.92
C VAL A 11 -9.40 22.52 23.45
N CYS A 12 -8.82 21.44 23.95
CA CYS A 12 -9.10 20.06 23.54
C CYS A 12 -10.09 19.44 24.57
N VAL A 13 -11.38 19.23 24.23
CA VAL A 13 -12.35 18.52 25.11
C VAL A 13 -12.56 17.10 24.59
N CYS A 14 -12.08 16.10 25.32
CA CYS A 14 -12.20 14.69 24.99
C CYS A 14 -13.33 14.06 25.82
N VAL A 15 -14.24 13.28 25.21
CA VAL A 15 -15.19 12.42 25.93
C VAL A 15 -14.81 10.98 25.65
N CYS A 16 -14.39 10.24 26.68
CA CYS A 16 -14.05 8.82 26.58
C CYS A 16 -15.09 7.97 27.34
N VAL A 17 -15.58 6.89 26.71
CA VAL A 17 -16.45 5.87 27.32
C VAL A 17 -15.62 4.62 27.55
N CYS A 18 -15.53 4.16 28.80
CA CYS A 18 -14.84 2.91 29.16
C CYS A 18 -15.84 1.87 29.66
N VAL A 19 -15.69 0.62 29.21
CA VAL A 19 -16.41 -0.56 29.73
C VAL A 19 -15.40 -1.42 30.48
N CYS A 20 -15.63 -1.65 31.77
CA CYS A 20 -14.84 -2.56 32.59
C CYS A 20 -15.64 -3.84 32.89
N VAL A 21 -15.01 -5.00 32.74
CA VAL A 21 -15.53 -6.31 33.19
C VAL A 21 -14.66 -6.75 34.37
N CYS A 22 -15.25 -6.85 35.55
CA CYS A 22 -14.61 -7.40 36.74
C CYS A 22 -15.16 -8.80 37.05
N VAL A 23 -14.28 -9.79 37.24
CA VAL A 23 -14.64 -11.16 37.65
C VAL A 23 -14.42 -11.29 39.15
N CYS A 24 -15.47 -11.08 39.93
CA CYS A 24 -15.60 -11.62 41.29
C CYS A 24 -17.08 -11.61 41.73
N VAL A 25 -17.70 -12.81 41.68
CA VAL A 25 -18.98 -13.30 42.26
C VAL A 25 -20.27 -12.47 42.13
N CYS A 26 -20.26 -11.25 41.61
CA CYS A 26 -21.49 -10.53 41.24
C CYS A 26 -21.24 -9.66 40.01
N VAL A 27 -21.94 -9.95 38.90
CA VAL A 27 -21.83 -9.19 37.65
C VAL A 27 -22.61 -7.89 37.82
N CYS A 28 -21.89 -6.78 38.00
CA CYS A 28 -22.43 -5.43 37.94
C CYS A 28 -21.72 -4.65 36.82
N VAL A 29 -22.50 -4.12 35.87
CA VAL A 29 -22.01 -3.20 34.83
C VAL A 29 -22.21 -1.78 35.35
N CYS A 30 -21.13 -1.07 35.58
CA CYS A 30 -21.15 0.35 35.92
C CYS A 30 -20.60 1.16 34.73
N VAL A 31 -21.36 2.17 34.30
CA VAL A 31 -20.92 3.17 33.31
C VAL A 31 -20.48 4.40 34.07
N CYS A 32 -19.20 4.74 33.99
CA CYS A 32 -18.65 5.99 34.50
C CYS A 32 -18.30 6.93 33.33
N VAL A 33 -18.76 8.18 33.42
CA VAL A 33 -18.40 9.25 32.47
C VAL A 33 -17.35 10.11 33.16
N CYS A 34 -16.13 10.14 32.60
CA CYS A 34 -15.07 11.05 33.02
C CYS A 34 -14.92 12.16 31.96
N VAL A 35 -14.96 13.42 32.40
CA VAL A 35 -14.67 14.60 31.57
C VAL A 35 -13.24 15.03 31.86
N CYS A 36 -12.35 14.92 30.87
CA CYS A 36 -10.99 15.46 30.94
C CYS A 36 -10.91 16.75 30.13
N VAL A 37 -10.48 17.85 30.77
CA VAL A 37 -10.16 19.12 30.09
C VAL A 37 -8.65 19.19 29.93
N CYS A 38 -8.17 19.17 28.68
CA CYS A 38 -6.76 19.32 28.35
C CYS A 38 -6.53 20.73 27.78
N VAL A 39 -5.69 21.54 28.43
CA VAL A 39 -5.29 22.86 27.90
C VAL A 39 -3.96 22.72 27.14
N CYS A 40 -4.03 22.67 25.82
CA CYS A 40 -2.89 22.48 24.95
C CYS A 40 -2.36 23.89 24.54
N VAL A 41 -1.31 24.45 25.17
CA VAL A 41 -0.79 25.78 24.77
C VAL A 41 0.23 25.64 23.63
N CYS A 42 -0.29 25.70 22.40
CA CYS A 42 0.46 25.65 21.15
C CYS A 42 0.83 27.09 20.68
N VAL A 43 2.09 27.42 20.35
CA VAL A 43 2.38 28.64 19.55
C VAL A 43 2.67 28.24 18.12
N CYS A 44 1.76 28.55 17.21
CA CYS A 44 1.92 28.29 15.78
C CYS A 44 2.46 29.55 15.07
N VAL A 45 3.78 29.68 14.92
CA VAL A 45 4.36 30.80 14.16
C VAL A 45 4.15 30.53 12.67
N CYS A 46 3.30 31.35 12.03
CA CYS A 46 2.96 31.27 10.63
C CYS A 46 3.69 32.36 9.82
N VAL A 47 4.68 32.00 9.01
CA VAL A 47 5.30 32.96 8.09
C VAL A 47 4.50 32.99 6.80
N SER A 48 3.71 34.06 6.62
CA SER A 48 2.93 34.29 5.41
C SER A 48 3.75 35.05 4.36
N GLN A 49 4.06 34.40 3.25
CA GLN A 49 4.71 35.00 2.08
C GLN A 49 3.65 35.31 1.03
N ILE A 50 3.46 36.59 0.71
CA ILE A 50 2.63 37.04 -0.40
C ILE A 50 3.52 37.12 -1.63
N LEU A 51 3.35 36.19 -2.57
CA LEU A 51 4.04 36.18 -3.85
C LEU A 51 3.14 36.81 -4.91
N MET A 52 3.57 37.98 -5.41
CA MET A 52 2.99 38.62 -6.59
C MET A 52 3.75 38.16 -7.83
N ASP A 53 3.20 37.20 -8.55
CA ASP A 53 3.81 36.66 -9.75
C ASP A 53 3.36 37.46 -10.99
N ASN A 54 4.32 38.17 -11.59
CA ASN A 54 4.16 38.92 -12.84
C ASN A 54 5.05 38.36 -13.97
N ARG A 55 5.49 37.09 -13.89
CA ARG A 55 6.38 36.48 -14.91
C ARG A 55 5.81 36.49 -16.33
N ALA A 56 4.48 36.46 -16.47
CA ALA A 56 3.83 36.42 -17.76
C ALA A 56 3.72 37.80 -18.45
N HIS A 57 3.99 38.91 -17.73
CA HIS A 57 3.87 40.29 -18.23
C HIS A 57 2.54 40.58 -18.98
N SER A 58 1.46 39.87 -18.64
CA SER A 58 0.19 39.87 -19.39
C SER A 58 -0.80 40.93 -18.94
N GLY A 59 -0.38 41.86 -18.06
CA GLY A 59 -1.26 42.82 -17.40
C GLY A 59 -2.12 42.22 -16.28
N LYS A 60 -1.98 40.93 -15.98
CA LYS A 60 -2.63 40.26 -14.84
C LYS A 60 -1.56 39.73 -13.88
N VAL A 61 -1.51 40.28 -12.66
CA VAL A 61 -0.58 39.83 -11.61
C VAL A 61 -1.25 38.77 -10.75
N LYS A 62 -0.70 37.56 -10.69
CA LYS A 62 -1.22 36.47 -9.85
C LYS A 62 -0.72 36.66 -8.42
N ILE A 63 -1.63 36.89 -7.48
CA ILE A 63 -1.31 37.01 -6.06
C ILE A 63 -1.53 35.65 -5.40
N SER A 64 -0.51 35.11 -4.75
CA SER A 64 -0.57 33.84 -4.01
C SER A 64 -0.07 34.03 -2.58
N LEU A 65 -0.80 33.49 -1.61
CA LEU A 65 -0.45 33.50 -0.19
C LEU A 65 0.08 32.13 0.20
N MET A 66 1.36 32.03 0.50
CA MET A 66 1.98 30.81 1.02
C MET A 66 2.19 30.97 2.52
N ASN A 67 1.58 30.12 3.33
CA ASN A 67 1.79 30.12 4.77
C ASN A 67 2.64 28.91 5.18
N LYS A 68 3.76 29.15 5.86
CA LYS A 68 4.56 28.10 6.50
C LYS A 68 4.36 28.17 8.01
N ALA A 69 3.64 27.20 8.57
CA ALA A 69 3.43 27.07 10.01
C ALA A 69 4.60 26.33 10.66
N THR A 70 5.11 26.88 11.75
CA THR A 70 6.07 26.22 12.65
C THR A 70 5.47 26.18 14.04
N ILE A 71 5.23 24.97 14.55
CA ILE A 71 4.61 24.76 15.86
C ILE A 71 5.73 24.72 16.90
N LYS A 72 5.71 25.63 17.87
CA LYS A 72 6.60 25.64 19.03
C LYS A 72 5.78 25.46 20.30
N GLU A 73 6.35 24.73 21.25
CA GLU A 73 5.72 24.47 22.54
C GLU A 73 5.94 25.64 23.50
N CYS A 74 4.93 25.98 24.29
CA CYS A 74 5.02 27.02 25.30
C CYS A 74 5.69 26.49 26.57
N ARG A 75 6.45 27.36 27.25
CA ARG A 75 7.34 27.01 28.37
C ARG A 75 6.61 26.66 29.69
N ASP A 76 5.29 26.56 29.73
CA ASP A 76 4.56 26.29 30.97
C ASP A 76 4.29 24.79 31.17
N PRO A 77 5.02 24.10 32.08
CA PRO A 77 4.92 22.66 32.29
C PRO A 77 3.69 22.22 33.12
N ASN A 78 2.84 23.16 33.53
CA ASN A 78 1.82 22.93 34.57
C ASN A 78 0.43 22.53 34.05
N VAL A 79 0.31 22.05 32.81
CA VAL A 79 -0.96 21.54 32.30
C VAL A 79 -0.99 20.01 32.25
N LYS A 80 -2.06 19.42 32.79
CA LYS A 80 -2.37 17.98 32.91
C LYS A 80 -2.50 17.24 31.56
N GLY A 81 -1.48 17.24 30.72
CA GLY A 81 -1.43 16.52 29.43
C GLY A 81 -0.28 15.52 29.31
N HIS A 82 0.64 15.44 30.27
CA HIS A 82 1.81 14.56 30.17
C HIS A 82 1.46 13.07 30.08
N ALA A 83 0.43 12.60 30.80
CA ALA A 83 0.07 11.19 30.81
C ALA A 83 -0.36 10.66 29.41
N GLU A 84 -1.05 11.48 28.61
CA GLU A 84 -1.50 11.09 27.27
C GLU A 84 -0.35 11.04 26.26
N ASN A 85 0.63 11.94 26.38
CA ASN A 85 1.82 11.94 25.52
C ASN A 85 2.69 10.71 25.79
N TYR A 86 2.93 10.38 27.06
CA TYR A 86 3.66 9.16 27.43
C TYR A 86 2.95 7.88 26.96
N ALA A 87 1.61 7.84 26.96
CA ALA A 87 0.86 6.70 26.48
C ALA A 87 0.97 6.50 24.96
N ARG A 88 1.01 7.58 24.17
CA ARG A 88 1.18 7.52 22.70
C ARG A 88 2.59 7.08 22.32
N GLU A 89 3.62 7.66 22.95
CA GLU A 89 5.01 7.23 22.75
C GLU A 89 5.19 5.75 23.12
N PHE A 90 4.61 5.31 24.25
CA PHE A 90 4.65 3.91 24.66
C PHE A 90 3.99 2.98 23.65
N PHE A 91 2.82 3.37 23.10
CA PHE A 91 2.14 2.60 22.08
C PHE A 91 3.01 2.43 20.81
N ASP A 92 3.66 3.50 20.34
CA ASP A 92 4.53 3.44 19.16
C ASP A 92 5.77 2.55 19.39
N VAL A 93 6.32 2.55 20.61
CA VAL A 93 7.40 1.61 21.00
C VAL A 93 6.91 0.16 20.98
N VAL A 94 5.71 -0.11 21.51
CA VAL A 94 5.13 -1.46 21.45
C VAL A 94 4.92 -1.92 20.01
N VAL A 95 4.39 -1.05 19.14
CA VAL A 95 4.23 -1.34 17.70
C VAL A 95 5.59 -1.66 17.06
N ALA A 96 6.62 -0.86 17.33
CA ALA A 96 7.96 -1.10 16.80
C ALA A 96 8.55 -2.44 17.26
N ILE A 97 8.33 -2.83 18.53
CA ILE A 97 8.78 -4.13 19.07
C ILE A 97 8.06 -5.29 18.38
N VAL A 98 6.73 -5.20 18.22
CA VAL A 98 5.94 -6.25 17.54
C VAL A 98 6.37 -6.40 16.08
N CYS A 99 6.58 -5.29 15.36
CA CYS A 99 7.10 -5.32 13.99
C CYS A 99 8.53 -5.85 13.91
N LEU A 100 9.40 -5.56 14.88
CA LEU A 100 10.75 -6.09 14.91
C LEU A 100 10.78 -7.61 15.14
N LEU A 101 9.92 -8.12 16.03
CA LEU A 101 9.74 -9.57 16.21
C LEU A 101 9.19 -10.23 14.94
N SER A 102 8.19 -9.61 14.30
CA SER A 102 7.65 -10.07 13.01
C SER A 102 8.73 -10.12 11.93
N LEU A 103 9.53 -9.06 11.80
CA LEU A 103 10.63 -8.96 10.84
C LEU A 103 11.66 -10.07 11.04
N LEU A 104 12.05 -10.35 12.29
CA LEU A 104 13.00 -11.42 12.62
C LEU A 104 12.44 -12.81 12.29
N LEU A 105 11.18 -13.09 12.65
CA LEU A 105 10.53 -14.37 12.38
C LEU A 105 10.34 -14.59 10.86
N CYS A 106 9.86 -13.57 10.14
CA CYS A 106 9.69 -13.62 8.69
C CYS A 106 11.04 -13.75 7.97
N GLY A 107 12.06 -13.01 8.41
CA GLY A 107 13.42 -13.12 7.88
C GLY A 107 13.99 -14.52 8.06
N ARG A 108 13.83 -15.12 9.25
CA ARG A 108 14.26 -16.49 9.55
C ARG A 108 13.54 -17.52 8.68
N SER A 109 12.25 -17.32 8.42
CA SER A 109 11.45 -18.14 7.49
C SER A 109 11.99 -18.08 6.04
N ILE A 110 12.32 -16.89 5.54
CA ILE A 110 12.90 -16.73 4.20
C ILE A 110 14.28 -17.38 4.11
N VAL A 111 15.14 -17.19 5.11
CA VAL A 111 16.47 -17.81 5.13
C VAL A 111 16.35 -19.33 5.08
N ARG A 112 15.43 -19.93 5.85
CA ARG A 112 15.14 -21.38 5.76
C ARG A 112 14.69 -21.79 4.36
N GLY A 113 13.82 -21.00 3.73
CA GLY A 113 13.39 -21.24 2.35
C GLY A 113 14.54 -21.23 1.35
N VAL A 114 15.48 -20.28 1.47
CA VAL A 114 16.66 -20.18 0.60
C VAL A 114 17.66 -21.31 0.85
N VAL A 115 17.88 -21.71 2.11
CA VAL A 115 18.72 -22.87 2.45
C VAL A 115 18.13 -24.14 1.84
N LEU A 116 16.82 -24.36 2.02
CA LEU A 116 16.11 -25.52 1.45
C LEU A 116 16.17 -25.53 -0.07
N GLN A 117 16.02 -24.36 -0.72
CA GLN A 117 16.17 -24.22 -2.16
C GLN A 117 17.57 -24.65 -2.64
N ASN A 118 18.62 -24.24 -1.93
CA ASN A 118 20.00 -24.62 -2.26
C ASN A 118 20.24 -26.12 -2.08
N GLU A 119 19.75 -26.71 -1.00
CA GLU A 119 19.83 -28.16 -0.76
C GLU A 119 19.08 -28.95 -1.85
N TYR A 120 17.87 -28.50 -2.22
CA TYR A 120 17.07 -29.10 -3.28
C TYR A 120 17.82 -29.08 -4.63
N VAL A 121 18.40 -27.93 -5.00
CA VAL A 121 19.16 -27.80 -6.26
C VAL A 121 20.41 -28.68 -6.25
N GLN A 122 21.12 -28.79 -5.11
CA GLN A 122 22.28 -29.67 -4.99
C GLN A 122 21.87 -31.15 -5.08
N PHE A 123 20.78 -31.55 -4.43
CA PHE A 123 20.26 -32.91 -4.48
C PHE A 123 19.86 -33.33 -5.89
N PHE A 124 19.09 -32.49 -6.61
CA PHE A 124 18.67 -32.76 -7.98
C PHE A 124 19.86 -32.89 -8.94
N LYS A 125 20.88 -32.04 -8.76
CA LYS A 125 22.09 -32.11 -9.59
C LYS A 125 22.87 -33.40 -9.34
N HIS A 126 22.98 -33.87 -8.10
CA HIS A 126 23.81 -35.02 -7.75
C HIS A 126 23.10 -36.37 -7.94
N ARG A 127 21.77 -36.45 -7.76
CA ARG A 127 21.03 -37.72 -7.78
C ARG A 127 20.26 -37.97 -9.06
N LEU A 128 19.79 -36.90 -9.71
CA LEU A 128 18.93 -36.97 -10.89
C LEU A 128 19.62 -36.41 -12.14
N GLU A 129 20.86 -35.90 -12.02
CA GLU A 129 21.67 -35.28 -13.09
C GLU A 129 20.92 -34.22 -13.92
N ARG A 130 19.86 -33.62 -13.37
CA ARG A 130 19.02 -32.62 -14.03
C ARG A 130 19.17 -31.25 -13.37
N GLY A 131 19.14 -30.21 -14.19
CA GLY A 131 19.13 -28.82 -13.73
C GLY A 131 17.71 -28.35 -13.43
N VAL A 132 17.49 -27.77 -12.25
CA VAL A 132 16.20 -27.20 -11.82
C VAL A 132 15.97 -25.84 -12.49
N SER A 133 14.76 -25.60 -12.98
CA SER A 133 14.36 -24.35 -13.63
C SER A 133 14.25 -23.17 -12.63
N TRP A 134 14.35 -21.93 -13.12
CA TRP A 134 14.18 -20.74 -12.27
C TRP A 134 12.75 -20.59 -11.72
N GLY A 135 11.74 -21.12 -12.41
CA GLY A 135 10.35 -21.07 -11.96
C GLY A 135 10.14 -21.87 -10.68
N GLU A 136 10.65 -23.11 -10.63
CA GLU A 136 10.57 -23.99 -9.47
C GLU A 136 11.37 -23.45 -8.29
N ARG A 137 12.51 -22.82 -8.57
CA ARG A 137 13.31 -22.12 -7.55
C ARG A 137 12.49 -21.03 -6.85
N MET A 138 11.74 -20.22 -7.60
CA MET A 138 10.96 -19.12 -7.03
C MET A 138 9.77 -19.60 -6.18
N GLU A 139 9.38 -20.88 -6.26
CA GLU A 139 8.29 -21.45 -5.47
C GLU A 139 8.66 -21.64 -4.00
N PHE A 140 9.93 -21.89 -3.69
CA PHE A 140 10.44 -21.99 -2.31
C PHE A 140 10.41 -20.66 -1.55
N ILE A 141 10.42 -19.53 -2.27
CA ILE A 141 10.40 -18.19 -1.68
C ILE A 141 8.96 -17.67 -1.66
N ASN A 142 8.36 -17.64 -0.47
CA ASN A 142 7.01 -17.14 -0.31
C ASN A 142 6.97 -15.60 -0.35
N GLY A 143 6.42 -15.05 -1.45
CA GLY A 143 6.30 -13.60 -1.66
C GLY A 143 5.50 -12.85 -0.58
N TRP A 144 4.60 -13.52 0.14
CA TRP A 144 3.87 -12.89 1.25
C TRP A 144 4.78 -12.49 2.41
N TYR A 145 5.82 -13.27 2.71
CA TYR A 145 6.80 -12.89 3.75
C TYR A 145 7.65 -11.70 3.30
N ILE A 146 7.98 -11.59 2.01
CA ILE A 146 8.69 -10.43 1.46
C ILE A 146 7.82 -9.17 1.63
N LEU A 147 6.53 -9.26 1.30
CA LEU A 147 5.59 -8.14 1.47
C LEU A 147 5.49 -7.70 2.94
N LEU A 148 5.39 -8.65 3.88
CA LEU A 148 5.39 -8.35 5.31
C LEU A 148 6.70 -7.70 5.78
N ILE A 149 7.86 -8.19 5.34
CA ILE A 149 9.17 -7.60 5.67
C ILE A 149 9.26 -6.14 5.20
N VAL A 150 8.80 -5.85 3.98
CA VAL A 150 8.78 -4.47 3.46
C VAL A 150 7.85 -3.58 4.29
N SER A 151 6.67 -4.08 4.64
CA SER A 151 5.73 -3.36 5.50
C SER A 151 6.27 -3.12 6.91
N ASP A 152 6.89 -4.12 7.53
CA ASP A 152 7.52 -4.02 8.85
C ASP A 152 8.66 -2.98 8.81
N MET A 153 9.44 -2.93 7.73
CA MET A 153 10.48 -1.92 7.57
C MET A 153 9.93 -0.50 7.47
N PHE A 154 8.86 -0.28 6.71
CA PHE A 154 8.20 1.02 6.66
C PHE A 154 7.57 1.41 7.99
N THR A 155 6.98 0.46 8.72
CA THR A 155 6.39 0.72 10.04
C THR A 155 7.46 1.07 11.06
N ILE A 156 8.58 0.35 11.11
CA ILE A 156 9.69 0.65 12.03
C ILE A 156 10.28 2.03 11.74
N ILE A 157 10.59 2.33 10.46
CA ILE A 157 11.13 3.65 10.07
C ILE A 157 10.11 4.75 10.37
N GLY A 158 8.83 4.52 10.05
CA GLY A 158 7.74 5.45 10.33
C GLY A 158 7.56 5.73 11.82
N SER A 159 7.60 4.71 12.67
CA SER A 159 7.52 4.84 14.12
C SER A 159 8.72 5.61 14.70
N PHE A 160 9.94 5.36 14.22
CA PHE A 160 11.11 6.15 14.65
C PHE A 160 10.99 7.62 14.26
N ILE A 161 10.52 7.93 13.04
CA ILE A 161 10.29 9.31 12.61
C ILE A 161 9.17 9.94 13.44
N LYS A 162 8.09 9.20 13.74
CA LYS A 162 6.99 9.67 14.58
C LYS A 162 7.45 10.01 16.00
N ILE A 163 8.23 9.15 16.64
CA ILE A 163 8.86 9.42 17.94
C ILE A 163 9.82 10.62 17.83
N GLY A 164 10.55 10.76 16.73
CA GLY A 164 11.40 11.93 16.44
C GLY A 164 10.63 13.25 16.30
N ILE A 165 9.38 13.18 15.83
CA ILE A 165 8.47 14.33 15.72
C ILE A 165 7.87 14.66 17.10
N GLU A 166 7.44 13.66 17.87
CA GLU A 166 6.90 13.86 19.23
C GLU A 166 7.97 14.39 20.20
N SER A 167 9.21 13.92 20.04
CA SER A 167 10.40 14.49 20.71
C SER A 167 10.91 15.81 20.11
N LYS A 168 10.20 16.38 19.12
CA LYS A 168 10.42 17.69 18.47
C LYS A 168 11.78 17.89 17.78
N ASN A 169 12.44 16.83 17.35
CA ASN A 169 13.69 16.93 16.59
C ASN A 169 13.44 17.19 15.08
N ILE A 170 12.27 16.78 14.57
CA ILE A 170 11.92 16.81 13.14
C ILE A 170 10.48 17.32 12.98
N SER A 171 10.18 18.07 11.91
CA SER A 171 8.84 18.65 11.66
C SER A 171 8.16 18.18 10.36
N SER A 172 8.67 17.14 9.70
CA SER A 172 8.15 16.64 8.42
C SER A 172 7.13 15.51 8.62
N TYR A 173 5.87 15.86 8.84
CA TYR A 173 4.77 14.91 8.99
C TYR A 173 4.45 14.14 7.71
N ASP A 174 4.71 14.71 6.53
CA ASP A 174 4.35 14.11 5.24
C ASP A 174 5.03 12.75 5.01
N ILE A 175 6.33 12.66 5.31
CA ILE A 175 7.12 11.43 5.15
C ILE A 175 6.63 10.35 6.13
N CYS A 176 6.35 10.75 7.37
CA CYS A 176 5.80 9.86 8.39
C CYS A 176 4.43 9.31 7.97
N GLY A 177 3.54 10.18 7.48
CA GLY A 177 2.22 9.82 7.00
C GLY A 177 2.27 8.86 5.81
N ILE A 178 3.15 9.10 4.83
CA ILE A 178 3.32 8.21 3.68
C ILE A 178 3.86 6.85 4.12
N LEU A 179 4.88 6.79 4.97
CA LEU A 179 5.47 5.53 5.42
C LEU A 179 4.48 4.68 6.23
N LEU A 180 3.83 5.26 7.25
CA LEU A 180 2.85 4.54 8.08
C LEU A 180 1.57 4.21 7.29
N GLY A 181 1.13 5.09 6.38
CA GLY A 181 -0.03 4.84 5.53
C GLY A 181 0.22 3.72 4.52
N THR A 182 1.38 3.72 3.86
CA THR A 182 1.75 2.65 2.92
C THR A 182 2.02 1.33 3.64
N SER A 183 2.62 1.36 4.83
CA SER A 183 2.87 0.14 5.59
C SER A 183 1.56 -0.53 6.01
N THR A 184 0.60 0.24 6.56
CA THR A 184 -0.71 -0.27 6.96
C THR A 184 -1.49 -0.84 5.78
N LEU A 185 -1.46 -0.18 4.60
CA LEU A 185 -2.04 -0.73 3.37
C LEU A 185 -1.45 -2.10 3.04
N LEU A 186 -0.13 -2.25 3.10
CA LEU A 186 0.54 -3.53 2.85
C LEU A 186 0.19 -4.59 3.91
N VAL A 187 0.07 -4.23 5.20
CA VAL A 187 -0.39 -5.18 6.24
C VAL A 187 -1.79 -5.70 5.91
N TRP A 188 -2.70 -4.81 5.52
CA TRP A 188 -4.07 -5.20 5.13
C TRP A 188 -4.10 -6.07 3.87
N VAL A 189 -3.25 -5.80 2.87
CA VAL A 189 -3.05 -6.72 1.75
C VAL A 189 -2.49 -8.06 2.25
N GLY A 190 -1.60 -8.06 3.23
CA GLY A 190 -1.08 -9.27 3.88
C GLY A 190 -2.17 -10.14 4.53
N VAL A 191 -3.30 -9.57 4.97
CA VAL A 191 -4.44 -10.33 5.50
C VAL A 191 -5.03 -11.28 4.46
N ILE A 192 -4.92 -10.95 3.16
CA ILE A 192 -5.40 -11.79 2.05
C ILE A 192 -4.72 -13.17 2.06
N ARG A 193 -3.48 -13.27 2.56
CA ARG A 193 -2.81 -14.56 2.77
C ARG A 193 -3.59 -15.49 3.70
N TYR A 194 -4.17 -14.97 4.78
CA TYR A 194 -4.94 -15.81 5.71
C TYR A 194 -6.28 -16.23 5.10
N LEU A 195 -6.85 -15.39 4.21
CA LEU A 195 -8.04 -15.75 3.45
C LEU A 195 -7.77 -16.88 2.44
N SER A 196 -6.54 -17.01 1.92
CA SER A 196 -6.19 -18.09 1.00
C SER A 196 -6.18 -19.48 1.64
N PHE A 197 -6.28 -19.59 2.98
CA PHE A 197 -6.46 -20.87 3.65
C PHE A 197 -7.82 -21.51 3.34
N PHE A 198 -8.82 -20.69 3.01
CA PHE A 198 -10.14 -21.15 2.59
C PHE A 198 -10.14 -21.44 1.09
N GLN A 199 -10.52 -22.68 0.72
CA GLN A 199 -10.51 -23.15 -0.67
C GLN A 199 -11.28 -22.23 -1.65
N LYS A 200 -12.39 -21.62 -1.22
CA LYS A 200 -13.19 -20.70 -2.05
C LYS A 200 -12.44 -19.40 -2.42
N TYR A 201 -11.72 -18.80 -1.48
CA TYR A 201 -11.00 -17.53 -1.71
C TYR A 201 -9.62 -17.76 -2.36
N ASN A 202 -9.03 -18.94 -2.14
CA ASN A 202 -7.77 -19.30 -2.78
C ASN A 202 -7.85 -19.27 -4.31
N ILE A 203 -8.97 -19.72 -4.89
CA ILE A 203 -9.16 -19.73 -6.36
C ILE A 203 -9.04 -18.31 -6.92
N LEU A 204 -9.69 -17.32 -6.30
CA LEU A 204 -9.61 -15.93 -6.76
C LEU A 204 -8.18 -15.39 -6.75
N ILE A 205 -7.43 -15.63 -5.67
CA ILE A 205 -6.04 -15.17 -5.53
C ILE A 205 -5.13 -15.85 -6.56
N VAL A 206 -5.30 -17.15 -6.78
CA VAL A 206 -4.55 -17.92 -7.79
C VAL A 206 -4.88 -17.42 -9.21
N THR A 207 -6.16 -17.13 -9.50
CA THR A 207 -6.56 -16.56 -10.80
C THR A 207 -5.93 -15.21 -11.07
N LEU A 208 -5.87 -14.32 -10.07
CA LEU A 208 -5.21 -13.02 -10.21
C LEU A 208 -3.71 -13.17 -10.48
N ARG A 209 -3.03 -14.08 -9.76
CA ARG A 209 -1.59 -14.37 -9.97
C ARG A 209 -1.33 -14.97 -11.36
N ALA A 210 -2.19 -15.86 -11.84
CA ALA A 210 -2.08 -16.48 -13.15
C ALA A 210 -2.37 -15.50 -14.30
N ALA A 211 -3.34 -14.60 -14.13
CA ALA A 211 -3.69 -13.58 -15.10
C ALA A 211 -2.63 -12.46 -15.21
N PHE A 212 -1.96 -12.12 -14.10
CA PHE A 212 -1.02 -11.00 -13.98
C PHE A 212 0.02 -10.88 -15.11
N PRO A 213 0.79 -11.92 -15.48
CA PRO A 213 1.79 -11.79 -16.55
C PRO A 213 1.17 -11.48 -17.92
N ASN A 214 0.01 -12.06 -18.22
CA ASN A 214 -0.69 -11.80 -19.49
C ASN A 214 -1.28 -10.39 -19.51
N VAL A 215 -1.86 -9.96 -18.38
CA VAL A 215 -2.38 -8.60 -18.18
C VAL A 215 -1.26 -7.57 -18.35
N ILE A 216 -0.05 -7.80 -17.81
CA ILE A 216 1.09 -6.88 -18.01
C ILE A 216 1.47 -6.78 -19.49
N ARG A 217 1.60 -7.89 -20.20
CA ARG A 217 1.98 -7.89 -21.62
C ARG A 217 0.98 -7.10 -22.46
N PHE A 218 -0.31 -7.32 -22.24
CA PHE A 218 -1.37 -6.58 -22.90
C PHE A 218 -1.38 -5.10 -22.50
N SER A 219 -1.18 -4.81 -21.20
CA SER A 219 -1.10 -3.46 -20.66
C SER A 219 0.05 -2.65 -21.26
N LEU A 220 1.21 -3.26 -21.53
CA LEU A 220 2.34 -2.57 -22.19
C LEU A 220 1.97 -2.11 -23.61
N CYS A 221 1.27 -2.95 -24.38
CA CYS A 221 0.78 -2.57 -25.71
C CYS A 221 -0.27 -1.45 -25.63
N ALA A 222 -1.22 -1.55 -24.69
CA ALA A 222 -2.24 -0.52 -24.48
C ALA A 222 -1.62 0.81 -23.99
N ALA A 223 -0.59 0.74 -23.14
CA ALA A 223 0.13 1.90 -22.63
C ALA A 223 0.85 2.67 -23.75
N ALA A 224 1.40 1.97 -24.75
CA ALA A 224 2.02 2.63 -25.91
C ALA A 224 1.00 3.47 -26.70
N ILE A 225 -0.21 2.92 -26.95
CA ILE A 225 -1.30 3.66 -27.61
C ILE A 225 -1.76 4.82 -26.73
N TYR A 226 -1.94 4.57 -25.44
CA TYR A 226 -2.37 5.58 -24.46
C TYR A 226 -1.40 6.76 -24.40
N LEU A 227 -0.08 6.50 -24.37
CA LEU A 227 0.94 7.55 -24.43
C LEU A 227 0.86 8.35 -25.74
N GLY A 228 0.58 7.70 -26.87
CA GLY A 228 0.34 8.37 -28.15
C GLY A 228 -0.82 9.37 -28.07
N TYR A 229 -1.94 8.97 -27.45
CA TYR A 229 -3.06 9.87 -27.17
C TYR A 229 -2.63 10.98 -26.19
N CYS A 230 -1.95 10.68 -25.09
CA CYS A 230 -1.47 11.68 -24.14
C CYS A 230 -0.62 12.78 -24.81
N PHE A 231 0.36 12.41 -25.63
CA PHE A 231 1.19 13.40 -26.34
C PHE A 231 0.38 14.22 -27.35
N CYS A 232 -0.49 13.56 -28.11
CA CYS A 232 -1.35 14.23 -29.08
C CYS A 232 -2.32 15.22 -28.42
N GLY A 233 -3.02 14.80 -27.38
CA GLY A 233 -3.93 15.64 -26.60
C GLY A 233 -3.20 16.79 -25.90
N TRP A 234 -2.00 16.54 -25.34
CA TRP A 234 -1.21 17.58 -24.68
C TRP A 234 -0.82 18.70 -25.66
N ILE A 235 -0.32 18.34 -26.84
CA ILE A 235 0.17 19.33 -27.81
C ILE A 235 -0.97 20.08 -28.48
N VAL A 236 -2.03 19.37 -28.90
CA VAL A 236 -3.11 19.99 -29.69
C VAL A 236 -4.16 20.68 -28.82
N LEU A 237 -4.58 20.04 -27.72
CA LEU A 237 -5.67 20.55 -26.86
C LEU A 237 -5.15 21.38 -25.69
N GLY A 238 -3.87 21.28 -25.33
CA GLY A 238 -3.29 21.98 -24.18
C GLY A 238 -3.46 23.50 -24.14
N PRO A 239 -3.38 24.23 -25.27
CA PRO A 239 -3.62 25.67 -25.29
C PRO A 239 -5.10 26.05 -25.07
N TYR A 240 -6.03 25.16 -25.42
CA TYR A 240 -7.47 25.45 -25.50
C TYR A 240 -8.25 24.88 -24.30
N HIS A 241 -7.79 23.78 -23.71
CA HIS A 241 -8.48 23.07 -22.64
C HIS A 241 -7.67 23.07 -21.34
N THR A 242 -8.32 23.39 -20.22
CA THR A 242 -7.66 23.46 -18.90
C THR A 242 -7.08 22.11 -18.43
N LYS A 243 -7.76 21.00 -18.71
CA LYS A 243 -7.35 19.64 -18.33
C LYS A 243 -6.16 19.11 -19.13
N PHE A 244 -5.86 19.70 -20.29
CA PHE A 244 -4.79 19.23 -21.18
C PHE A 244 -3.49 20.04 -21.07
N ARG A 245 -3.32 20.88 -20.05
CA ARG A 245 -2.17 21.81 -19.96
C ARG A 245 -0.81 21.15 -19.71
N SER A 246 -0.78 20.02 -19.01
CA SER A 246 0.44 19.27 -18.70
C SER A 246 0.22 17.79 -18.91
N LEU A 247 1.28 17.06 -19.26
CA LEU A 247 1.21 15.61 -19.49
C LEU A 247 0.59 14.83 -18.32
N SER A 248 0.84 15.22 -17.06
CA SER A 248 0.22 14.59 -15.88
C SER A 248 -1.30 14.78 -15.85
N MET A 249 -1.78 16.02 -15.98
CA MET A 249 -3.22 16.33 -16.06
C MET A 249 -3.90 15.65 -17.26
N VAL A 250 -3.21 15.54 -18.40
CA VAL A 250 -3.72 14.78 -19.56
C VAL A 250 -3.89 13.31 -19.21
N SER A 251 -2.91 12.72 -18.52
CA SER A 251 -3.00 11.33 -18.07
C SER A 251 -4.15 11.14 -17.07
N GLU A 252 -4.29 12.04 -16.10
CA GLU A 252 -5.41 12.03 -15.13
C GLU A 252 -6.77 12.12 -15.85
N CYS A 253 -6.90 13.03 -16.82
CA CYS A 253 -8.13 13.21 -17.60
C CYS A 253 -8.46 12.02 -18.51
N LEU A 254 -7.47 11.46 -19.21
CA LEU A 254 -7.70 10.29 -20.05
C LEU A 254 -7.98 9.04 -19.20
N PHE A 255 -7.36 8.93 -18.02
CA PHE A 255 -7.65 7.83 -17.09
C PHE A 255 -9.05 7.95 -16.48
N SER A 256 -9.51 9.16 -16.13
CA SER A 256 -10.89 9.38 -15.67
C SER A 256 -11.89 9.05 -16.78
N LEU A 257 -11.60 9.44 -18.03
CA LEU A 257 -12.42 9.12 -19.21
C LEU A 257 -12.54 7.61 -19.48
N ILE A 258 -11.46 6.83 -19.33
CA ILE A 258 -11.51 5.35 -19.47
C ILE A 258 -12.50 4.74 -18.46
N ASN A 259 -12.59 5.33 -17.26
CA ASN A 259 -13.52 4.90 -16.21
C ASN A 259 -14.90 5.55 -16.32
N GLY A 260 -15.14 6.39 -17.34
CA GLY A 260 -16.43 7.04 -17.60
C GLY A 260 -16.70 8.29 -16.77
N ASP A 261 -15.69 8.88 -16.13
CA ASP A 261 -15.82 10.08 -15.31
C ASP A 261 -15.53 11.37 -16.11
N ASP A 262 -16.23 12.45 -15.77
CA ASP A 262 -16.12 13.80 -16.36
C ASP A 262 -16.28 13.90 -17.90
N MET A 263 -16.90 12.90 -18.57
CA MET A 263 -16.97 12.84 -20.03
C MET A 263 -17.61 14.09 -20.67
N PHE A 264 -18.81 14.49 -20.22
CA PHE A 264 -19.51 15.65 -20.78
C PHE A 264 -18.75 16.96 -20.55
N VAL A 265 -18.08 17.11 -19.41
CA VAL A 265 -17.31 18.32 -19.07
C VAL A 265 -16.17 18.52 -20.07
N THR A 266 -15.49 17.45 -20.47
CA THR A 266 -14.43 17.54 -21.49
C THR A 266 -14.93 17.96 -22.87
N PHE A 267 -16.18 17.63 -23.22
CA PHE A 267 -16.79 18.02 -24.49
C PHE A 267 -17.31 19.46 -24.48
N SER A 268 -17.94 19.89 -23.38
CA SER A 268 -18.56 21.23 -23.30
C SER A 268 -17.51 22.34 -23.20
N GLU A 269 -16.37 22.08 -22.56
CA GLU A 269 -15.30 23.08 -22.44
C GLU A 269 -14.67 23.45 -23.80
N MET A 270 -14.82 22.60 -24.82
CA MET A 270 -14.27 22.83 -26.17
C MET A 270 -15.17 23.69 -27.07
N GLU A 271 -16.42 23.99 -26.68
CA GLU A 271 -17.42 24.66 -27.53
C GLU A 271 -17.00 26.08 -27.97
N HIS A 272 -16.13 26.74 -27.21
CA HIS A 272 -15.66 28.11 -27.51
C HIS A 272 -14.35 28.18 -28.31
N SER A 273 -13.81 27.04 -28.77
CA SER A 273 -12.54 27.00 -29.51
C SER A 273 -12.72 27.12 -31.03
N GLY A 274 -11.64 27.39 -31.77
CA GLY A 274 -11.70 27.47 -33.24
C GLY A 274 -12.25 26.18 -33.89
N THR A 275 -13.02 26.32 -34.98
CA THR A 275 -13.77 25.23 -35.62
C THR A 275 -12.93 23.98 -35.94
N MET A 276 -11.70 24.16 -36.42
CA MET A 276 -10.79 23.05 -36.73
C MET A 276 -10.37 22.28 -35.47
N VAL A 277 -10.09 22.99 -34.38
CA VAL A 277 -9.69 22.39 -33.10
C VAL A 277 -10.89 21.69 -32.46
N PHE A 278 -12.08 22.28 -32.57
CA PHE A 278 -13.32 21.66 -32.10
C PHE A 278 -13.60 20.34 -32.83
N ILE A 279 -13.53 20.30 -34.16
CA ILE A 279 -13.74 19.05 -34.92
C ILE A 279 -12.67 18.01 -34.53
N PHE A 280 -11.41 18.44 -34.43
CA PHE A 280 -10.32 17.56 -34.00
C PHE A 280 -10.58 17.00 -32.59
N SER A 281 -11.02 17.82 -31.63
CA SER A 281 -11.27 17.38 -30.26
C SER A 281 -12.43 16.40 -30.17
N GLN A 282 -13.49 16.59 -30.97
CA GLN A 282 -14.58 15.63 -31.06
C GLN A 282 -14.07 14.28 -31.58
N VAL A 283 -13.36 14.26 -32.71
CA VAL A 283 -12.79 13.02 -33.28
C VAL A 283 -11.80 12.37 -32.31
N TYR A 284 -10.95 13.15 -31.66
CA TYR A 284 -9.99 12.68 -30.67
C TYR A 284 -10.68 12.00 -29.48
N LEU A 285 -11.65 12.66 -28.84
CA LEU A 285 -12.34 12.12 -27.67
C LEU A 285 -13.24 10.93 -28.02
N TYR A 286 -13.97 10.99 -29.15
CA TYR A 286 -14.79 9.84 -29.59
C TYR A 286 -13.93 8.64 -29.97
N SER A 287 -12.81 8.84 -30.67
CA SER A 287 -11.90 7.74 -31.01
C SER A 287 -11.25 7.13 -29.78
N PHE A 288 -10.81 7.97 -28.83
CA PHE A 288 -10.23 7.51 -27.56
C PHE A 288 -11.25 6.70 -26.74
N SER A 289 -12.43 7.26 -26.48
CA SER A 289 -13.46 6.62 -25.66
C SER A 289 -13.95 5.32 -26.28
N SER A 290 -14.19 5.29 -27.59
CA SER A 290 -14.63 4.06 -28.26
C SER A 290 -13.56 2.97 -28.25
N LEU A 291 -12.30 3.33 -28.51
CA LEU A 291 -11.19 2.36 -28.50
C LEU A 291 -10.93 1.83 -27.09
N PHE A 292 -10.76 2.69 -26.10
CA PHE A 292 -10.34 2.25 -24.76
C PHE A 292 -11.48 1.63 -23.95
N ILE A 293 -12.69 2.19 -24.00
CA ILE A 293 -13.82 1.69 -23.20
C ILE A 293 -14.38 0.41 -23.83
N TYR A 294 -14.61 0.36 -25.15
CA TYR A 294 -15.27 -0.80 -25.74
C TYR A 294 -14.31 -1.90 -26.16
N MET A 295 -13.11 -1.58 -26.66
CA MET A 295 -12.17 -2.61 -27.12
C MET A 295 -11.19 -2.99 -26.02
N VAL A 296 -10.39 -2.04 -25.52
CA VAL A 296 -9.29 -2.35 -24.59
C VAL A 296 -9.80 -2.87 -23.25
N LEU A 297 -10.77 -2.20 -22.63
CA LEU A 297 -11.35 -2.62 -21.35
C LEU A 297 -12.06 -3.98 -21.47
N SER A 298 -12.82 -4.21 -22.54
CA SER A 298 -13.46 -5.51 -22.80
C SER A 298 -12.44 -6.64 -22.96
N LEU A 299 -11.30 -6.38 -23.63
CA LEU A 299 -10.20 -7.35 -23.73
C LEU A 299 -9.53 -7.61 -22.38
N PHE A 300 -9.34 -6.59 -21.53
CA PHE A 300 -8.85 -6.80 -20.16
C PHE A 300 -9.78 -7.70 -19.36
N ILE A 301 -11.09 -7.45 -19.42
CA ILE A 301 -12.09 -8.29 -18.75
C ILE A 301 -12.03 -9.72 -19.31
N ALA A 302 -12.01 -9.88 -20.64
CA ALA A 302 -11.94 -11.20 -21.28
C ALA A 302 -10.67 -11.99 -20.90
N LEU A 303 -9.52 -11.33 -20.76
CA LEU A 303 -8.27 -11.98 -20.32
C LEU A 303 -8.36 -12.48 -18.87
N ILE A 304 -8.94 -11.69 -17.97
CA ILE A 304 -9.11 -12.07 -16.57
C ILE A 304 -10.15 -13.19 -16.45
N THR A 305 -11.28 -13.08 -17.16
CA THR A 305 -12.32 -14.13 -17.21
C THR A 305 -11.77 -15.43 -17.80
N GLY A 306 -11.00 -15.36 -18.89
CA GLY A 306 -10.36 -16.55 -19.46
C GLY A 306 -9.39 -17.22 -18.50
N ALA A 307 -8.60 -16.45 -17.75
CA ALA A 307 -7.75 -17.00 -16.70
C ALA A 307 -8.58 -17.64 -15.57
N TYR A 308 -9.68 -17.00 -15.16
CA TYR A 308 -10.61 -17.55 -14.17
C TYR A 308 -11.19 -18.90 -14.61
N ASP A 309 -11.68 -19.00 -15.84
CA ASP A 309 -12.27 -20.22 -16.38
C ASP A 309 -11.24 -21.36 -16.46
N THR A 310 -10.00 -21.08 -16.87
CA THR A 310 -8.92 -22.09 -16.92
C THR A 310 -8.56 -22.65 -15.54
N ILE A 311 -8.48 -21.80 -14.50
CA ILE A 311 -8.19 -22.27 -13.13
C ILE A 311 -9.39 -22.99 -12.53
N MET A 312 -10.62 -22.55 -12.84
CA MET A 312 -11.82 -23.27 -12.41
C MET A 312 -11.89 -24.67 -13.02
N ALA A 313 -11.61 -24.82 -14.30
CA ALA A 313 -11.52 -26.14 -14.94
C ALA A 313 -10.41 -27.02 -14.31
N GLN A 314 -9.22 -26.45 -14.04
CA GLN A 314 -8.12 -27.15 -13.35
C GLN A 314 -8.40 -27.48 -11.88
N SER A 315 -9.35 -26.78 -11.24
CA SER A 315 -9.78 -27.14 -9.89
C SER A 315 -10.68 -28.38 -9.88
N GLN A 316 -11.32 -28.67 -11.01
CA GLN A 316 -12.25 -29.78 -11.20
C GLN A 316 -11.57 -31.01 -11.83
N GLU A 317 -10.57 -30.81 -12.68
CA GLU A 317 -9.71 -31.85 -13.24
C GLU A 317 -8.29 -31.75 -12.66
N GLN A 318 -7.86 -32.83 -12.01
CA GLN A 318 -6.58 -33.07 -11.33
C GLN A 318 -5.40 -32.13 -11.73
N VAL A 319 -4.88 -31.42 -10.71
CA VAL A 319 -3.83 -30.39 -10.76
C VAL A 319 -2.68 -30.74 -11.70
N CYS A 320 -2.31 -29.81 -12.61
CA CYS A 320 -1.06 -29.87 -13.37
C CYS A 320 0.12 -29.93 -12.39
N VAL A 321 0.73 -31.12 -12.26
CA VAL A 321 1.73 -31.39 -11.23
C VAL A 321 3.09 -30.88 -11.72
N SER A 322 3.63 -29.84 -11.08
CA SER A 322 5.04 -29.46 -11.24
C SER A 322 5.94 -30.63 -10.83
N ASP A 323 7.13 -30.79 -11.43
CA ASP A 323 8.11 -31.82 -11.05
C ASP A 323 8.42 -31.80 -9.54
N LEU A 324 8.37 -30.63 -8.90
CA LEU A 324 8.47 -30.49 -7.45
C LEU A 324 7.28 -31.16 -6.73
N HIS A 325 6.05 -30.91 -7.17
CA HIS A 325 4.86 -31.54 -6.61
C HIS A 325 4.81 -33.04 -6.88
N THR A 326 5.35 -33.49 -8.02
CA THR A 326 5.48 -34.93 -8.34
C THR A 326 6.47 -35.59 -7.39
N PHE A 327 7.62 -34.95 -7.14
CA PHE A 327 8.61 -35.39 -6.16
C PHE A 327 8.05 -35.42 -4.72
N ILE A 328 7.28 -34.40 -4.32
CA ILE A 328 6.61 -34.38 -3.02
C ILE A 328 5.57 -35.51 -2.91
N ALA A 329 4.80 -35.77 -3.98
CA ALA A 329 3.78 -36.82 -4.00
C ALA A 329 4.37 -38.24 -4.00
N GLU A 330 5.61 -38.43 -4.44
CA GLU A 330 6.34 -39.70 -4.39
C GLU A 330 6.66 -40.10 -2.93
N CYS A 331 6.86 -39.13 -2.05
CA CYS A 331 7.05 -39.33 -0.61
C CYS A 331 5.71 -39.46 0.13
N LYS A 332 5.24 -40.69 0.35
CA LYS A 332 4.05 -41.00 1.17
C LYS A 332 4.29 -41.02 2.69
N ASP A 333 5.52 -40.80 3.14
CA ASP A 333 5.85 -40.83 4.57
C ASP A 333 5.30 -39.58 5.27
N THR A 334 4.61 -39.75 6.40
CA THR A 334 4.11 -38.63 7.20
C THR A 334 5.26 -37.80 7.79
N PRO A 335 5.09 -36.49 8.02
CA PRO A 335 6.12 -35.66 8.68
C PRO A 335 6.49 -36.13 10.11
N SER A 336 5.72 -37.05 10.68
CA SER A 336 5.96 -37.73 11.96
C SER A 336 6.64 -39.11 11.84
N SER A 337 7.02 -39.55 10.64
CA SER A 337 7.51 -40.91 10.35
C SER A 337 8.80 -41.29 11.10
N GLY A 338 9.51 -40.33 11.72
CA GLY A 338 10.67 -40.60 12.57
C GLY A 338 11.90 -41.20 11.86
N LYS A 339 11.76 -41.64 10.60
CA LYS A 339 12.80 -42.29 9.79
C LYS A 339 14.02 -41.41 9.48
N PHE A 340 13.91 -40.09 9.64
CA PHE A 340 14.97 -39.13 9.30
C PHE A 340 15.40 -38.22 10.45
N ARG A 341 14.90 -38.44 11.68
CA ARG A 341 15.49 -37.75 12.83
C ARG A 341 16.84 -38.41 13.13
N GLY A 342 17.92 -37.63 13.02
CA GLY A 342 19.18 -37.98 13.68
C GLY A 342 18.95 -38.15 15.19
N PRO A 343 19.85 -38.82 15.92
CA PRO A 343 19.63 -39.09 17.33
C PRO A 343 19.50 -37.78 18.12
N ASP A 344 18.27 -37.45 18.52
CA ASP A 344 17.94 -36.27 19.33
C ASP A 344 18.60 -36.40 20.71
N GLY A 345 19.56 -35.53 20.98
CA GLY A 345 20.12 -35.33 22.31
C GLY A 345 19.17 -34.52 23.18
N SER A 346 18.57 -35.19 24.18
CA SER A 346 18.02 -34.68 25.45
C SER A 346 16.91 -33.61 25.45
N SER A 347 15.83 -33.99 26.13
CA SER A 347 14.65 -33.23 26.54
C SER A 347 14.93 -31.81 27.06
N CYS A 348 14.21 -30.81 26.55
CA CYS A 348 14.07 -29.49 27.17
C CYS A 348 12.60 -29.13 27.43
N SER A 349 12.39 -28.49 28.58
CA SER A 349 11.13 -28.37 29.30
C SER A 349 10.18 -27.29 28.76
N PHE A 350 8.90 -27.52 29.04
CA PHE A 350 7.64 -26.97 28.50
C PHE A 350 7.37 -25.45 28.61
N PHE A 351 8.36 -24.55 28.77
CA PHE A 351 8.05 -23.12 29.05
C PHE A 351 8.85 -22.05 28.30
N PHE A 352 9.74 -22.41 27.37
CA PHE A 352 10.38 -21.44 26.47
C PHE A 352 10.26 -21.93 25.03
N CYS A 353 9.21 -21.52 24.35
CA CYS A 353 8.98 -21.83 22.94
C CYS A 353 9.78 -20.85 22.06
N CYS A 354 11.10 -20.99 22.10
CA CYS A 354 12.06 -20.46 21.13
C CYS A 354 13.17 -21.52 21.01
N CYS A 355 13.43 -21.98 19.78
CA CYS A 355 14.26 -23.12 19.32
C CYS A 355 13.42 -24.40 19.15
N ASP A 356 13.36 -25.05 17.97
CA ASP A 356 14.29 -25.10 16.84
C ASP A 356 13.66 -24.89 15.46
#